data_AF-W2BY14-F1
#
_entry.id   AF-W2BY14-F1
#
_cell.length_a   1.000
_cell.length_b   1.000
_cell.length_c   1.000
_cell.angle_alpha   90.00
_cell.angle_beta   90.00
_cell.angle_gamma   90.00
#
_symmetry.space_group_name_H-M   'P 1'
#
loop_
_entity.id
_entity.type
_entity.pdbx_description
1 polymer ?
#
loop_
_entity_poly.entity_id
_entity_poly.type
_entity_poly.pdbx_seq_one_letter_code
_entity_poly.pdbx_strand_id
1 'polypeptide(L)'
;MIDSILTAPGFVKAYAENRETDWVIQIGNSEMEEGIRQLPSVEQQIIKLYFLDGKSLLDIANDLDLPVELLAGHMKSMKVRLSLYV
;
A
#
# COMPACT_ATOMS: atom_id res chain seq x y z
N MET A 1 10.24 -4.65 -12.66
CA MET A 1 8.84 -4.34 -13.05
C MET A 1 7.93 -4.18 -11.84
N ILE A 2 8.15 -4.91 -10.73
CA ILE A 2 7.62 -4.54 -9.39
C ILE A 2 8.28 -3.27 -8.83
N ASP A 3 9.59 -3.11 -9.02
CA ASP A 3 10.31 -1.93 -8.51
C ASP A 3 9.71 -0.63 -9.03
N SER A 4 9.23 -0.58 -10.28
CA SER A 4 8.65 0.65 -10.86
C SER A 4 7.34 1.09 -10.21
N ILE A 5 6.55 0.15 -9.67
CA ILE A 5 5.32 0.46 -8.92
C ILE A 5 5.66 0.78 -7.46
N LEU A 6 6.72 0.16 -6.92
CA LEU A 6 7.15 0.31 -5.53
C LEU A 6 8.14 1.47 -5.25
N THR A 7 8.64 2.20 -6.26
CA THR A 7 9.76 3.15 -6.11
C THR A 7 9.42 4.63 -6.30
N ALA A 8 8.19 5.01 -6.63
CA ALA A 8 7.86 6.42 -6.87
C ALA A 8 6.94 7.00 -5.77
N PRO A 9 7.47 7.83 -4.85
CA PRO A 9 6.64 8.68 -4.00
C PRO A 9 5.85 9.66 -4.89
N GLY A 10 4.53 9.69 -4.74
CA GLY A 10 3.71 10.77 -5.30
C GLY A 10 3.05 10.54 -6.65
N PHE A 11 2.81 9.29 -7.09
CA PHE A 11 2.00 9.03 -8.30
C PHE A 11 0.53 9.50 -8.18
N VAL A 12 0.10 9.91 -6.98
CA VAL A 12 -1.29 10.26 -6.63
C VAL A 12 -1.71 11.68 -7.00
N LYS A 13 -0.81 12.55 -7.47
CA LYS A 13 -1.21 13.95 -7.74
C LYS A 13 -2.21 14.14 -8.89
N ALA A 14 -2.59 13.10 -9.64
CA ALA A 14 -3.29 13.29 -10.91
C ALA A 14 -4.82 13.10 -10.92
N TYR A 15 -5.46 12.32 -10.04
CA TYR A 15 -6.89 12.01 -10.28
C TYR A 15 -7.78 12.04 -9.03
N ALA A 16 -8.33 13.24 -8.82
CA ALA A 16 -9.62 13.60 -8.24
C ALA A 16 -10.05 12.98 -6.91
N GLU A 17 -10.38 13.88 -5.98
CA GLU A 17 -11.01 13.67 -4.67
C GLU A 17 -12.41 13.02 -4.74
N ASN A 18 -12.55 11.83 -5.33
CA ASN A 18 -13.77 11.05 -5.18
C ASN A 18 -13.71 10.26 -3.87
N ARG A 19 -14.20 10.88 -2.78
CA ARG A 19 -14.29 10.28 -1.44
C ARG A 19 -15.13 9.00 -1.37
N GLU A 20 -15.86 8.66 -2.41
CA GLU A 20 -16.77 7.49 -2.46
C GLU A 20 -16.17 6.27 -3.19
N THR A 21 -15.03 6.42 -3.88
CA THR A 21 -14.41 5.30 -4.62
C THR A 21 -13.45 4.54 -3.71
N ASP A 22 -13.57 3.20 -3.66
CA ASP A 22 -12.63 2.32 -2.97
C ASP A 22 -11.20 2.67 -3.39
N TRP A 23 -10.37 3.08 -2.43
CA TRP A 23 -9.03 3.61 -2.69
C TRP A 23 -8.15 2.59 -3.40
N VAL A 24 -8.43 1.29 -3.25
CA VAL A 24 -7.70 0.21 -3.90
C VAL A 24 -7.79 0.35 -5.42
N ILE A 25 -8.91 0.83 -5.95
CA ILE A 25 -9.11 1.07 -7.39
C ILE A 25 -8.11 2.10 -7.95
N GLN A 26 -7.56 2.98 -7.09
CA GLN A 26 -6.56 3.97 -7.49
C GLN A 26 -5.21 3.34 -7.88
N ILE A 27 -5.01 2.04 -7.60
CA ILE A 27 -3.80 1.29 -8.00
C ILE A 27 -3.79 1.04 -9.51
N GLY A 28 -4.95 0.94 -10.17
CA GLY A 28 -5.06 0.81 -11.63
C GLY A 28 -4.56 -0.52 -12.21
N ASN A 29 -4.47 -1.57 -11.37
CA ASN A 29 -4.15 -2.93 -11.80
C ASN A 29 -5.10 -3.90 -11.09
N SER A 30 -6.03 -4.50 -11.85
CA SER A 30 -7.10 -5.34 -11.30
C SER A 30 -6.63 -6.57 -10.53
N GLU A 31 -5.51 -7.18 -10.93
CA GLU A 31 -4.95 -8.37 -10.24
C GLU A 31 -4.33 -7.95 -8.90
N MET A 32 -3.59 -6.85 -8.90
CA MET A 32 -3.01 -6.26 -7.70
C MET A 32 -4.08 -5.75 -6.74
N GLU A 33 -5.15 -5.14 -7.26
CA GLU A 33 -6.31 -4.70 -6.48
C GLU A 33 -6.97 -5.86 -5.72
N GLU A 34 -7.19 -6.98 -6.40
CA GLU A 34 -7.73 -8.20 -5.78
C GLU A 34 -6.78 -8.73 -4.70
N GLY A 35 -5.48 -8.77 -4.99
CA GLY A 35 -4.46 -9.17 -4.01
C GLY A 35 -4.47 -8.28 -2.76
N ILE A 36 -4.60 -6.96 -2.92
CA ILE A 36 -4.66 -6.00 -1.81
C ILE A 36 -5.94 -6.20 -0.97
N ARG A 37 -7.10 -6.42 -1.61
CA ARG A 37 -8.37 -6.67 -0.90
C ARG A 37 -8.34 -7.92 -0.04
N GLN A 38 -7.52 -8.90 -0.38
CA GLN A 38 -7.33 -10.13 0.39
C GLN A 38 -6.36 -9.99 1.58
N LEU A 39 -5.65 -8.86 1.70
CA LEU A 39 -4.75 -8.62 2.83
C LEU A 39 -5.51 -8.27 4.11
N PRO A 40 -4.95 -8.53 5.30
CA PRO A 40 -5.45 -8.00 6.56
C PRO A 40 -5.59 -6.47 6.55
N SER A 41 -6.54 -5.93 7.32
CA SER A 41 -6.83 -4.49 7.35
C SER A 41 -5.62 -3.62 7.70
N VAL A 42 -4.75 -4.09 8.60
CA VAL A 42 -3.51 -3.39 8.97
C VAL A 42 -2.58 -3.27 7.76
N GLU A 43 -2.46 -4.32 6.97
CA GLU A 43 -1.61 -4.35 5.78
C GLU A 43 -2.17 -3.49 4.65
N GLN A 44 -3.49 -3.51 4.47
CA GLN A 44 -4.16 -2.57 3.58
C GLN A 44 -3.89 -1.10 3.97
N GLN A 45 -3.92 -0.79 5.28
CA GLN A 45 -3.60 0.56 5.77
C GLN A 45 -2.13 0.93 5.54
N ILE A 46 -1.19 0.01 5.76
CA ILE A 46 0.23 0.25 5.48
C ILE A 46 0.43 0.59 4.00
N ILE A 47 -0.20 -0.19 3.09
CA ILE A 47 -0.13 0.08 1.64
C ILE A 47 -0.72 1.44 1.33
N LYS A 48 -1.89 1.78 1.87
CA LYS A 48 -2.52 3.09 1.66
C LYS A 48 -1.60 4.22 2.11
N LEU A 49 -1.09 4.19 3.34
CA LEU A 49 -0.26 5.26 3.88
C LEU A 49 1.08 5.39 3.14
N TYR A 50 1.67 4.27 2.71
CA TYR A 50 2.94 4.26 2.01
C TYR A 50 2.81 4.67 0.54
N PHE A 51 1.87 4.05 -0.19
CA PHE A 51 1.71 4.27 -1.63
C PHE A 51 0.87 5.49 -1.96
N LEU A 52 -0.26 5.66 -1.27
CA LEU A 52 -1.16 6.75 -1.59
C LEU A 52 -0.74 8.04 -0.91
N ASP A 53 -0.43 7.97 0.39
CA ASP A 53 -0.13 9.17 1.17
C ASP A 53 1.38 9.51 1.17
N GLY A 54 2.23 8.64 0.62
CA GLY A 54 3.67 8.87 0.49
C GLY A 54 4.42 9.00 1.83
N LYS A 55 3.86 8.45 2.92
CA LYS A 55 4.44 8.56 4.27
C LYS A 55 5.69 7.69 4.42
N SER A 56 6.61 8.13 5.27
CA SER A 56 7.77 7.31 5.62
C SER A 56 7.36 6.12 6.48
N LEU A 57 8.17 5.06 6.50
CA LEU A 57 7.91 3.89 7.36
C LEU A 57 7.84 4.26 8.85
N LEU A 58 8.62 5.26 9.28
CA LEU A 58 8.59 5.73 10.67
C LEU A 58 7.26 6.42 10.99
N ASP A 59 6.77 7.28 10.08
CA ASP A 59 5.48 7.95 10.26
C ASP A 59 4.33 6.94 10.28
N ILE A 60 4.39 5.92 9.42
CA ILE A 60 3.38 4.84 9.39
C ILE A 60 3.40 4.04 10.69
N ALA A 61 4.59 3.70 11.21
CA ALA A 61 4.72 2.99 12.48
C ALA A 61 4.09 3.80 13.63
N ASN A 62 4.35 5.11 13.66
CA ASN A 62 3.75 6.01 14.66
C ASN A 62 2.23 6.14 14.48
N ASP A 63 1.74 6.30 13.25
CA ASP A 63 0.31 6.47 12.96
C ASP A 63 -0.52 5.23 13.30
N LEU A 64 0.08 4.04 13.15
CA LEU A 64 -0.59 2.76 13.41
C LEU A 64 -0.31 2.21 14.82
N ASP A 65 0.48 2.93 15.63
CA ASP A 65 0.96 2.47 16.94
C ASP A 65 1.61 1.06 16.87
N LEU A 66 2.46 0.85 15.85
CA LEU A 66 3.16 -0.40 15.59
C LEU A 66 4.66 -0.26 15.79
N PRO A 67 5.35 -1.25 16.38
CA PRO A 67 6.79 -1.33 16.33
C PRO A 67 7.31 -1.37 14.88
N VAL A 68 8.40 -0.66 14.60
CA VAL A 68 8.99 -0.58 13.25
C VAL A 68 9.41 -1.96 12.73
N GLU A 69 9.85 -2.86 13.63
CA GLU A 69 10.20 -4.24 13.30
C GLU A 69 8.98 -5.04 12.82
N LEU A 70 7.82 -4.81 13.43
CA LEU A 70 6.57 -5.45 13.05
C LEU A 70 6.08 -4.92 11.70
N LEU A 71 6.20 -3.61 11.47
CA LEU A 71 5.92 -2.98 10.18
C LEU A 71 6.80 -3.58 9.06
N ALA A 72 8.09 -3.80 9.32
CA ALA A 72 9.00 -4.44 8.39
C ALA A 72 8.59 -5.90 8.09
N GLY A 73 8.10 -6.63 9.10
CA GLY A 73 7.52 -7.96 8.94
C GLY A 73 6.30 -7.98 8.01
N HIS A 74 5.35 -7.07 8.24
CA HIS A 74 4.19 -6.90 7.36
C HIS A 74 4.63 -6.56 5.93
N MET A 75 5.54 -5.60 5.75
CA MET A 75 6.09 -5.23 4.43
C MET A 75 6.67 -6.43 3.68
N LYS A 76 7.45 -7.27 4.36
CA LYS A 76 8.02 -8.47 3.75
C LYS A 76 6.94 -9.48 3.36
N SER A 77 5.97 -9.72 4.24
CA SER A 77 4.87 -10.65 4.00
C SER A 77 3.96 -10.19 2.84
N MET A 78 3.64 -8.90 2.78
CA MET A 78 2.86 -8.31 1.70
C MET A 78 3.56 -8.45 0.36
N LYS A 79 4.87 -8.17 0.28
CA LYS A 79 5.65 -8.35 -0.97
C LYS A 79 5.56 -9.77 -1.52
N VAL A 80 5.67 -10.78 -0.65
CA VAL A 80 5.55 -12.19 -1.06
C VAL A 80 4.14 -12.48 -1.57
N ARG A 81 3.10 -12.08 -0.85
CA ARG A 81 1.71 -12.34 -1.27
C ARG A 81 1.34 -11.61 -2.55
N LEU A 82 1.67 -10.33 -2.65
CA LEU A 82 1.35 -9.53 -3.82
C LEU A 82 2.14 -9.96 -5.06
N SER A 83 3.33 -10.55 -4.91
CA SER A 83 4.08 -11.13 -6.04
C SER A 83 3.36 -12.29 -6.75
N LEU A 84 2.29 -12.84 -6.19
CA LEU A 84 1.46 -13.85 -6.84
C LEU A 84 0.46 -13.26 -7.85
N TYR A 85 0.30 -11.93 -7.85
CA TYR A 85 -0.66 -11.19 -8.66
C TYR A 85 0.03 -10.27 -9.68
N VAL A 86 1.33 -10.50 -9.98
CA VAL A 86 2.17 -9.70 -10.90
C VAL A 86 3.06 -10.59 -11.76
#